data_AF-A0A261TH58-F1
#
_entry.id   AF-A0A261TH58-F1
#
_cell.length_a   1.000
_cell.length_b   1.000
_cell.length_c   1.000
_cell.angle_alpha   90.00
_cell.angle_beta   90.00
_cell.angle_gamma   90.00
#
_symmetry.space_group_name_H-M   'P 1'
#
loop_
_entity.id
_entity.type
_entity.pdbx_description
1 polymer ?
#
loop_
_entity_poly.entity_id
_entity_poly.type
_entity_poly.pdbx_seq_one_letter_code
_entity_poly.pdbx_strand_id
1 'polypeptide(L)'
;MRGTAILIMALTVLIWALAYPIGASLPENSLKEPLNSSYGVLNVLFTALAFGGVVITLIFQVNQAKEAQQESVERSISEMFQIFTSAEFQETKDAAFRVLIPAIRHRAYAEFVASRLYAVAQLPFPASESIKQSIMDLEGNAERAKTMEFWKMERADRLKLDDIFNFFAMLAQRNSASDVIKHVDFAYDWWRPALLLIAQMQVEHRERHPEIGEYCKGRPVIETVQRLDVVFGHKPLTSRNEIWAYLAKHPKMIGFGMDACFSAAPGEAGSTRKS
;
A
#
# COMPACT_ATOMS: atom_id res chain seq x y z
N MET A 1 -16.21 -32.99 3.16
CA MET A 1 -14.98 -33.67 2.70
C MET A 1 -15.14 -35.17 2.49
N ARG A 2 -15.53 -35.99 3.49
CA ARG A 2 -15.71 -37.45 3.27
C ARG A 2 -16.90 -37.82 2.38
N GLY A 3 -18.03 -37.10 2.51
CA GLY A 3 -19.27 -37.42 1.79
C GLY A 3 -19.16 -37.33 0.27
N THR A 4 -18.50 -36.31 -0.27
CA THR A 4 -18.38 -36.08 -1.72
C THR A 4 -17.46 -37.10 -2.39
N ALA A 5 -16.35 -37.47 -1.75
CA ALA A 5 -15.44 -38.50 -2.26
C ALA A 5 -16.10 -39.90 -2.24
N ILE A 6 -16.88 -40.20 -1.20
CA ILE A 6 -17.66 -41.45 -1.10
C ILE A 6 -18.75 -41.48 -2.18
N LEU A 7 -19.42 -40.35 -2.44
CA LEU A 7 -20.45 -40.24 -3.48
C LEU A 7 -19.88 -40.52 -4.88
N ILE A 8 -18.68 -40.01 -5.16
CA ILE A 8 -18.01 -40.19 -6.46
C ILE A 8 -17.53 -41.63 -6.63
N MET A 9 -16.94 -42.24 -5.60
CA MET A 9 -16.61 -43.67 -5.62
C MET A 9 -17.87 -44.53 -5.82
N ALA A 10 -18.95 -44.20 -5.11
CA ALA A 10 -20.22 -44.90 -5.25
C ALA A 10 -20.79 -44.78 -6.67
N LEU A 11 -20.78 -43.58 -7.27
CA LEU A 11 -21.21 -43.34 -8.65
C LEU A 11 -20.36 -44.11 -9.66
N THR A 12 -19.04 -44.16 -9.45
CA THR A 12 -18.12 -44.89 -10.34
C THR A 12 -18.38 -46.39 -10.30
N VAL A 13 -18.61 -46.95 -9.10
CA VAL A 13 -18.99 -48.35 -8.90
C VAL A 13 -20.38 -48.63 -9.48
N LEU A 14 -21.33 -47.70 -9.31
CA LEU A 14 -22.70 -47.83 -9.83
C LEU A 14 -22.73 -47.87 -11.37
N ILE A 15 -21.97 -46.98 -12.02
CA ILE A 15 -21.83 -46.96 -13.48
C ILE A 15 -21.22 -48.28 -13.97
N TRP A 16 -20.25 -48.84 -13.25
CA TRP A 16 -19.67 -50.15 -13.53
C TRP A 16 -20.69 -51.29 -13.40
N ALA A 17 -21.45 -51.30 -12.31
CA ALA A 17 -22.49 -52.29 -12.05
C ALA A 17 -23.60 -52.27 -13.12
N LEU A 18 -23.88 -51.10 -13.69
CA LEU A 18 -24.87 -50.93 -14.76
C LEU A 18 -24.31 -51.25 -16.15
N ALA A 19 -23.03 -50.97 -16.42
CA ALA A 19 -22.39 -51.24 -17.72
C ALA A 19 -22.06 -52.72 -17.94
N TYR A 20 -21.70 -53.45 -16.88
CA TYR A 20 -21.35 -54.88 -16.95
C TYR A 20 -22.46 -55.77 -17.56
N PRO A 21 -23.73 -55.71 -17.12
CA PRO A 21 -24.78 -56.56 -17.68
C PRO A 21 -25.13 -56.20 -19.13
N ILE A 22 -24.99 -54.92 -19.52
CA ILE A 22 -25.18 -54.48 -20.91
C ILE A 22 -24.11 -55.11 -21.80
N GLY A 23 -22.84 -55.11 -21.37
CA GLY A 23 -21.75 -55.78 -22.07
C GLY A 23 -21.89 -57.30 -22.13
N ALA A 24 -22.41 -57.93 -21.07
CA ALA A 24 -22.61 -59.37 -20.99
C ALA A 24 -23.81 -59.89 -21.82
N SER A 25 -24.75 -59.00 -22.18
CA SER A 25 -25.97 -59.34 -22.92
C SER A 25 -25.85 -59.21 -24.45
N LEU A 26 -24.66 -58.89 -24.97
CA LEU A 26 -24.42 -58.75 -26.41
C LEU A 26 -24.21 -60.13 -27.08
N PRO A 27 -24.92 -60.45 -28.18
CA PRO A 27 -24.83 -61.76 -28.81
C PRO A 27 -23.48 -62.01 -29.51
N GLU A 28 -22.86 -63.16 -29.24
CA GLU A 28 -21.53 -63.59 -29.71
C GLU A 28 -21.35 -63.52 -31.24
N ASN A 29 -22.43 -63.54 -32.02
CA ASN A 29 -22.40 -63.58 -33.49
C ASN A 29 -22.52 -62.22 -34.19
N SER A 30 -22.57 -61.10 -33.45
CA SER A 30 -22.58 -59.74 -34.03
C SER A 30 -21.17 -59.16 -34.22
N LEU A 31 -20.13 -59.91 -33.82
CA LEU A 31 -18.73 -59.48 -33.75
C LEU A 31 -17.84 -60.25 -34.75
N LYS A 32 -18.30 -60.39 -36.00
CA LYS A 32 -17.46 -60.87 -37.11
C LYS A 32 -16.78 -59.70 -37.84
N GLU A 33 -16.11 -58.83 -37.07
CA GLU A 33 -15.00 -57.97 -37.49
C GLU A 33 -14.43 -57.30 -36.22
N PRO A 34 -13.11 -57.06 -36.18
CA PRO A 34 -12.24 -57.57 -35.13
C PRO A 34 -12.61 -57.02 -33.76
N LEU A 35 -12.29 -57.81 -32.72
CA LEU A 35 -12.31 -57.47 -31.29
C LEU A 35 -11.86 -56.01 -30.97
N ASN A 36 -11.07 -55.40 -31.87
CA ASN A 36 -10.70 -53.98 -31.93
C ASN A 36 -11.87 -52.98 -31.76
N SER A 37 -13.10 -53.25 -32.21
CA SER A 37 -14.23 -52.30 -32.09
C SER A 37 -14.75 -52.21 -30.64
N SER A 38 -14.98 -53.36 -29.99
CA SER A 38 -15.41 -53.43 -28.59
C SER A 38 -14.32 -52.95 -27.63
N TYR A 39 -13.05 -53.30 -27.90
CA TYR A 39 -11.90 -52.73 -27.18
C TYR A 39 -11.77 -51.23 -27.44
N GLY A 40 -12.11 -50.73 -28.63
CA GLY A 40 -12.13 -49.30 -28.96
C GLY A 40 -13.14 -48.53 -28.12
N VAL A 41 -14.36 -49.04 -27.96
CA VAL A 41 -15.40 -48.42 -27.11
C VAL A 41 -14.98 -48.44 -25.64
N LEU A 42 -14.44 -49.56 -25.14
CA LEU A 42 -13.90 -49.66 -23.78
C LEU A 42 -12.74 -48.70 -23.55
N ASN A 43 -11.82 -48.59 -24.51
CA ASN A 43 -10.67 -47.71 -24.42
C ASN A 43 -11.07 -46.22 -24.46
N VAL A 44 -12.07 -45.86 -25.28
CA VAL A 44 -12.68 -44.52 -25.28
C VAL A 44 -13.36 -44.22 -23.94
N LEU A 45 -14.05 -45.19 -23.35
CA LEU A 45 -14.67 -45.04 -22.02
C LEU A 45 -13.63 -44.83 -20.93
N PHE A 46 -12.54 -45.61 -20.92
CA PHE A 46 -11.42 -45.44 -19.98
C PHE A 46 -10.72 -44.10 -20.18
N THR A 47 -10.53 -43.67 -21.42
CA THR A 47 -9.93 -42.37 -21.75
C THR A 47 -10.81 -41.21 -21.29
N ALA A 48 -12.13 -41.29 -21.52
CA ALA A 48 -13.09 -40.30 -21.06
C ALA A 48 -13.16 -40.23 -19.52
N LEU A 49 -13.06 -41.38 -18.85
CA LEU A 49 -13.07 -41.46 -17.38
C LEU A 49 -11.77 -40.93 -16.77
N ALA A 50 -10.61 -41.25 -17.36
CA ALA A 50 -9.33 -40.67 -16.98
C ALA A 50 -9.32 -39.15 -17.19
N PHE A 51 -9.85 -38.67 -18.31
CA PHE A 51 -9.99 -37.24 -18.59
C PHE A 51 -10.93 -36.56 -17.58
N GLY A 52 -12.07 -37.17 -17.24
CA GLY A 52 -12.97 -36.69 -16.20
C GLY A 52 -12.30 -36.59 -14.83
N GLY A 53 -11.52 -37.61 -14.46
CA GLY A 53 -10.71 -37.59 -13.23
C GLY A 53 -9.70 -36.45 -13.20
N VAL A 54 -9.02 -36.19 -14.32
CA VAL A 54 -8.07 -35.06 -14.47
C VAL A 54 -8.78 -33.71 -14.34
N VAL A 55 -9.93 -33.52 -15.01
CA VAL A 55 -10.72 -32.28 -14.93
C VAL A 55 -11.18 -32.01 -13.49
N ILE A 56 -11.69 -33.02 -12.81
CA ILE A 56 -12.12 -32.90 -11.40
C ILE A 56 -10.93 -32.55 -10.50
N THR A 57 -9.78 -33.21 -10.71
CA THR A 57 -8.56 -32.94 -9.96
C THR A 57 -8.09 -31.50 -10.18
N LEU A 58 -8.12 -31.00 -11.42
CA LEU A 58 -7.80 -29.60 -11.73
C LEU A 58 -8.75 -28.62 -11.03
N ILE A 59 -10.06 -28.87 -11.05
CA ILE A 59 -11.04 -28.03 -10.34
C ILE A 59 -10.75 -28.01 -8.84
N PHE A 60 -10.43 -29.17 -8.26
CA PHE A 60 -10.11 -29.28 -6.83
C PHE A 60 -8.81 -28.55 -6.47
N GLN A 61 -7.76 -28.70 -7.29
CA GLN A 61 -6.50 -27.97 -7.12
C GLN A 61 -6.70 -26.45 -7.22
N VAL A 62 -7.54 -25.98 -8.14
CA VAL A 62 -7.88 -24.55 -8.27
C VAL A 62 -8.61 -24.05 -7.02
N ASN A 63 -9.55 -24.82 -6.48
CA ASN A 63 -10.27 -24.42 -5.26
C ASN A 63 -9.34 -24.40 -4.03
N GLN A 64 -8.49 -25.42 -3.86
CA GLN A 64 -7.50 -25.45 -2.78
C GLN A 64 -6.49 -24.30 -2.90
N ALA A 65 -6.04 -23.99 -4.12
CA ALA A 65 -5.16 -22.86 -4.36
C ALA A 65 -5.82 -21.53 -3.97
N LYS A 66 -7.12 -21.37 -4.26
CA LYS A 66 -7.89 -20.20 -3.84
C LYS A 66 -8.03 -20.10 -2.32
N GLU A 67 -8.37 -21.19 -1.64
CA GLU A 67 -8.48 -21.22 -0.16
C GLU A 67 -7.13 -20.89 0.51
N ALA A 68 -6.05 -21.52 0.04
CA ALA A 68 -4.70 -21.25 0.55
C ALA A 68 -4.25 -19.80 0.28
N GLN A 69 -4.63 -19.23 -0.87
CA GLN A 69 -4.38 -17.83 -1.17
C GLN A 69 -5.15 -16.90 -0.23
N GLN A 70 -6.42 -17.20 0.07
CA GLN A 70 -7.22 -16.42 1.01
C GLN A 70 -6.64 -16.46 2.43
N GLU A 71 -6.28 -17.64 2.93
CA GLU A 71 -5.67 -17.77 4.25
C GLU A 71 -4.33 -17.00 4.35
N SER A 72 -3.52 -17.04 3.29
CA SER A 72 -2.27 -16.28 3.19
C SER A 72 -2.51 -14.77 3.23
N VAL A 73 -3.55 -14.29 2.53
CA VAL A 73 -3.97 -12.89 2.53
C VAL A 73 -4.45 -12.47 3.93
N GLU A 74 -5.31 -13.24 4.57
CA GLU A 74 -5.81 -12.96 5.93
C GLU A 74 -4.68 -12.91 6.96
N ARG A 75 -3.72 -13.84 6.88
CA ARG A 75 -2.53 -13.84 7.74
C ARG A 75 -1.69 -12.58 7.53
N SER A 76 -1.47 -12.20 6.28
CA SER A 76 -0.72 -10.97 5.94
C SER A 76 -1.42 -9.71 6.44
N ILE A 77 -2.76 -9.63 6.33
CA ILE A 77 -3.57 -8.53 6.88
C ILE A 77 -3.39 -8.46 8.40
N SER A 78 -3.50 -9.59 9.08
CA SER A 78 -3.35 -9.67 10.54
C SER A 78 -1.95 -9.24 11.00
N GLU A 79 -0.89 -9.72 10.34
CA GLU A 79 0.50 -9.33 10.62
C GLU A 79 0.72 -7.83 10.41
N MET A 80 0.22 -7.27 9.29
CA MET A 80 0.33 -5.84 9.01
C MET A 80 -0.43 -4.98 10.03
N PHE A 81 -1.60 -5.44 10.48
CA PHE A 81 -2.37 -4.78 11.52
C PHE A 81 -1.66 -4.84 12.89
N GLN A 82 -1.03 -5.97 13.23
CA GLN A 82 -0.22 -6.10 14.45
C GLN A 82 0.99 -5.15 14.41
N ILE A 83 1.68 -5.04 13.27
CA ILE A 83 2.78 -4.08 13.09
C ILE A 83 2.26 -2.66 13.25
N PHE A 84 1.14 -2.30 12.61
CA PHE A 84 0.55 -0.96 12.72
C PHE A 84 0.21 -0.60 14.17
N THR A 85 -0.34 -1.54 14.94
CA THR A 85 -0.74 -1.32 16.34
C THR A 85 0.41 -1.48 17.34
N SER A 86 1.60 -1.87 16.87
CA SER A 86 2.78 -2.05 17.73
C SER A 86 3.24 -0.73 18.35
N ALA A 87 3.80 -0.81 19.56
CA ALA A 87 4.35 0.37 20.25
C ALA A 87 5.43 1.08 19.43
N GLU A 88 6.28 0.33 18.72
CA GLU A 88 7.36 0.87 17.88
C GLU A 88 6.81 1.68 16.70
N PHE A 89 5.76 1.18 16.04
CA PHE A 89 5.12 1.93 14.95
C PHE A 89 4.40 3.18 15.47
N GLN A 90 3.72 3.08 16.63
CA GLN A 90 3.07 4.23 17.24
C GLN A 90 4.08 5.31 17.64
N GLU A 91 5.24 4.94 18.20
CA GLU A 91 6.33 5.87 18.49
C GLU A 91 6.87 6.55 17.23
N THR A 92 7.07 5.77 16.16
CA THR A 92 7.50 6.28 14.85
C THR A 92 6.47 7.25 14.25
N LYS A 93 5.19 6.90 14.34
CA LYS A 93 4.08 7.77 13.92
C LYS A 93 4.10 9.09 14.69
N ASP A 94 4.16 9.04 16.01
CA ASP A 94 4.12 10.22 16.85
C ASP A 94 5.33 11.12 16.59
N ALA A 95 6.52 10.53 16.42
CA ALA A 95 7.73 11.23 16.02
C ALA A 95 7.60 11.91 14.66
N ALA A 96 7.06 11.22 13.65
CA ALA A 96 6.82 11.81 12.34
C ALA A 96 5.83 12.99 12.42
N PHE A 97 4.76 12.87 13.22
CA PHE A 97 3.81 13.98 13.42
C PHE A 97 4.38 15.15 14.21
N ARG A 98 5.36 14.93 15.11
CA ARG A 98 6.11 16.02 15.76
C ARG A 98 6.92 16.86 14.76
N VAL A 99 7.20 16.34 13.56
CA VAL A 99 7.81 17.09 12.44
C VAL A 99 6.75 17.67 11.51
N LEU A 100 5.74 16.87 11.14
CA LEU A 100 4.72 17.28 10.18
C LEU A 100 3.85 18.42 10.70
N ILE A 101 3.44 18.42 11.97
CA ILE A 101 2.56 19.46 12.52
C ILE A 101 3.25 20.84 12.51
N PRO A 102 4.49 21.01 13.02
CA PRO A 102 5.20 22.28 12.88
C PRO A 102 5.43 22.68 11.43
N ALA A 103 5.63 21.73 10.51
CA ALA A 103 5.77 22.03 9.09
C ALA A 103 4.45 22.56 8.49
N ILE A 104 3.31 22.04 8.94
CA ILE A 104 1.99 22.56 8.56
C ILE A 104 1.78 23.98 9.12
N ARG A 105 2.25 24.26 10.34
CA ARG A 105 2.09 25.57 11.00
C ARG A 105 3.04 26.65 10.49
N HIS A 106 4.18 26.26 9.93
CA HIS A 106 5.25 27.18 9.56
C HIS A 106 5.86 26.81 8.21
N ARG A 107 5.60 27.63 7.19
CA ARG A 107 6.12 27.40 5.83
C ARG A 107 7.63 27.28 5.77
N ALA A 108 8.36 28.12 6.51
CA ALA A 108 9.82 28.09 6.54
C ALA A 108 10.36 26.75 7.07
N TYR A 109 9.67 26.13 8.05
CA TYR A 109 10.07 24.82 8.55
C TYR A 109 9.72 23.71 7.55
N ALA A 110 8.58 23.79 6.86
CA ALA A 110 8.26 22.87 5.77
C ALA A 110 9.29 22.91 4.63
N GLU A 111 9.76 24.10 4.24
CA GLU A 111 10.84 24.25 3.26
C GLU A 111 12.14 23.61 3.74
N PHE A 112 12.50 23.84 5.01
CA PHE A 112 13.63 23.17 5.62
C PHE A 112 13.48 21.64 5.56
N VAL A 113 12.38 21.08 6.04
CA VAL A 113 12.13 19.63 6.05
C VAL A 113 12.18 19.06 4.63
N ALA A 114 11.51 19.69 3.67
CA ALA A 114 11.50 19.27 2.28
C ALA A 114 12.91 19.30 1.65
N SER A 115 13.72 20.30 1.96
CA SER A 115 15.12 20.38 1.49
C SER A 115 16.00 19.25 2.03
N ARG A 116 15.70 18.72 3.24
CA ARG A 116 16.45 17.61 3.84
C ARG A 116 16.19 16.26 3.19
N LEU A 117 15.16 16.16 2.35
CA LEU A 117 14.91 14.97 1.53
C LEU A 117 15.89 14.85 0.35
N TYR A 118 16.74 15.86 0.13
CA TYR A 118 17.78 15.86 -0.90
C TYR A 118 19.18 15.90 -0.28
N ALA A 119 20.15 15.32 -0.98
CA ALA A 119 21.55 15.35 -0.55
C ALA A 119 22.23 16.72 -0.81
N VAL A 120 21.68 17.52 -1.72
CA VAL A 120 22.19 18.84 -2.15
C VAL A 120 21.11 19.91 -1.97
N ALA A 121 21.49 21.19 -2.04
CA ALA A 121 20.61 22.34 -1.81
C ALA A 121 19.82 22.27 -0.48
N GLN A 122 20.44 21.78 0.60
CA GLN A 122 19.81 21.70 1.92
C GLN A 122 19.74 23.09 2.57
N LEU A 123 18.57 23.47 3.08
CA LEU A 123 18.37 24.75 3.75
C LEU A 123 18.80 24.67 5.22
N PRO A 124 19.34 25.74 5.82
CA PRO A 124 19.58 25.81 7.25
C PRO A 124 18.26 25.81 8.02
N PHE A 125 18.30 25.41 9.29
CA PHE A 125 17.12 25.48 10.15
C PHE A 125 16.65 26.95 10.26
N PRO A 126 15.34 27.24 10.16
CA PRO A 126 14.87 28.62 10.18
C PRO A 126 15.09 29.27 11.54
N ALA A 127 15.56 30.52 11.57
CA ALA A 127 15.91 31.24 12.79
C ALA A 127 14.70 31.77 13.61
N SER A 128 13.54 31.09 13.56
CA SER A 128 12.35 31.50 14.30
C SER A 128 12.19 30.72 15.60
N GLU A 129 12.18 31.41 16.74
CA GLU A 129 11.93 30.77 18.04
C GLU A 129 10.51 30.20 18.12
N SER A 130 9.54 30.74 17.37
CA SER A 130 8.18 30.21 17.32
C SER A 130 8.13 28.77 16.80
N ILE A 131 9.00 28.42 15.83
CA ILE A 131 9.07 27.07 15.26
C ILE A 131 9.62 26.10 16.30
N LYS A 132 10.70 26.52 16.98
CA LYS A 132 11.30 25.75 18.06
C LYS A 132 10.30 25.52 19.19
N GLN A 133 9.57 26.55 19.61
CA GLN A 133 8.51 26.41 20.59
C GLN A 133 7.41 25.44 20.11
N SER A 134 6.95 25.57 18.86
CA SER A 134 5.93 24.65 18.32
C SER A 134 6.39 23.19 18.28
N ILE A 135 7.69 22.91 18.11
CA ILE A 135 8.25 21.56 18.18
C ILE A 135 8.28 21.09 19.65
N MET A 136 8.76 21.95 20.56
CA MET A 136 8.83 21.65 22.00
C MET A 136 7.46 21.41 22.62
N ASP A 137 6.43 22.16 22.21
CA ASP A 137 5.06 22.01 22.72
C ASP A 137 4.44 20.66 22.35
N LEU A 138 4.95 20.01 21.29
CA LEU A 138 4.53 18.68 20.86
C LEU A 138 5.40 17.57 21.46
N GLU A 139 6.47 17.90 22.18
CA GLU A 139 7.29 16.93 22.89
C GLU A 139 6.51 16.41 24.11
N GLY A 140 5.79 15.31 23.90
CA GLY A 140 5.00 14.64 24.93
C GLY A 140 5.84 13.90 25.98
N ASN A 141 7.15 13.74 25.78
CA ASN A 141 8.06 13.08 26.70
C ASN A 141 8.92 14.10 27.48
N ALA A 142 8.51 14.38 28.71
CA ALA A 142 9.18 15.32 29.60
C ALA A 142 10.62 14.93 29.97
N GLU A 143 10.96 13.63 29.96
CA GLU A 143 12.35 13.20 30.21
C GLU A 143 13.24 13.43 28.99
N ARG A 144 12.74 13.12 27.80
CA ARG A 144 13.44 13.39 26.53
C ARG A 144 13.71 14.87 26.36
N ALA A 145 12.72 15.72 26.64
CA ALA A 145 12.86 17.17 26.57
C ALA A 145 13.95 17.73 27.52
N LYS A 146 14.19 17.08 28.66
CA LYS A 146 15.21 17.49 29.64
C LYS A 146 16.61 17.01 29.31
N THR A 147 16.72 15.81 28.74
CA THR A 147 17.99 15.09 28.57
C THR A 147 18.58 15.25 27.18
N MET A 148 17.75 15.47 26.17
CA MET A 148 18.17 15.55 24.78
C MET A 148 18.28 17.01 24.33
N GLU A 149 19.41 17.37 23.74
CA GLU A 149 19.54 18.67 23.06
C GLU A 149 18.51 18.77 21.93
N PHE A 150 17.89 19.94 21.79
CA PHE A 150 16.87 20.22 20.78
C PHE A 150 17.24 19.71 19.38
N TRP A 151 18.46 19.97 18.93
CA TRP A 151 18.93 19.57 17.60
C TRP A 151 19.00 18.06 17.39
N LYS A 152 19.35 17.31 18.44
CA LYS A 152 19.37 15.85 18.38
C LYS A 152 17.94 15.31 18.33
N MET A 153 17.05 15.92 19.11
CA MET A 153 15.63 15.55 19.17
C MET A 153 14.91 15.79 17.83
N GLU A 154 15.04 16.99 17.27
CA GLU A 154 14.47 17.35 15.96
C GLU A 154 14.98 16.39 14.87
N ARG A 155 16.29 16.15 14.84
CA ARG A 155 16.89 15.21 13.89
C ARG A 155 16.37 13.80 14.06
N ALA A 156 16.22 13.32 15.30
CA ALA A 156 15.73 11.98 15.58
C ALA A 156 14.28 11.81 15.11
N ASP A 157 13.42 12.80 15.35
CA ASP A 157 12.04 12.77 14.88
C ASP A 157 11.94 12.86 13.34
N ARG A 158 12.82 13.65 12.70
CA ARG A 158 12.89 13.72 11.24
C ARG A 158 13.36 12.42 10.59
N LEU A 159 14.27 11.68 11.23
CA LEU A 159 14.63 10.33 10.75
C LEU A 159 13.43 9.37 10.80
N LYS A 160 12.55 9.51 11.80
CA LYS A 160 11.29 8.73 11.86
C LYS A 160 10.30 9.16 10.79
N LEU A 161 10.29 10.42 10.37
CA LEU A 161 9.55 10.85 9.19
C LEU A 161 10.10 10.20 7.90
N ASP A 162 11.42 10.07 7.77
CA ASP A 162 12.03 9.36 6.63
C ASP A 162 11.63 7.87 6.61
N ASP A 163 11.58 7.21 7.79
CA ASP A 163 11.06 5.84 7.93
C ASP A 163 9.61 5.74 7.43
N ILE A 164 8.74 6.71 7.75
CA ILE A 164 7.36 6.78 7.26
C ILE A 164 7.29 6.97 5.74
N PHE A 165 8.13 7.83 5.15
CA PHE A 165 8.19 7.97 3.69
C PHE A 165 8.61 6.67 3.00
N ASN A 166 9.61 5.97 3.55
CA ASN A 166 10.07 4.69 3.04
C ASN A 166 8.98 3.61 3.16
N PHE A 167 8.28 3.56 4.30
CA PHE A 167 7.15 2.67 4.53
C PHE A 167 6.07 2.88 3.46
N PHE A 168 5.62 4.12 3.26
CA PHE A 168 4.60 4.46 2.26
C PHE A 168 5.09 4.23 0.82
N ALA A 169 6.37 4.47 0.52
CA ALA A 169 6.96 4.16 -0.78
C ALA A 169 6.99 2.67 -1.07
N MET A 170 7.23 1.83 -0.06
CA MET A 170 7.14 0.38 -0.17
C MET A 170 5.70 -0.08 -0.44
N LEU A 171 4.72 0.46 0.31
CA LEU A 171 3.30 0.15 0.09
C LEU A 171 2.85 0.51 -1.34
N ALA A 172 3.25 1.68 -1.83
CA ALA A 172 2.90 2.19 -3.16
C ALA A 172 3.46 1.36 -4.34
N GLN A 173 4.41 0.45 -4.10
CA GLN A 173 5.04 -0.37 -5.13
C GLN A 173 4.50 -1.81 -5.18
N ARG A 174 3.79 -2.27 -4.15
CA ARG A 174 3.31 -3.65 -4.04
C ARG A 174 1.94 -3.85 -4.68
N ASN A 175 1.90 -3.88 -6.02
CA ASN A 175 0.67 -4.11 -6.78
C ASN A 175 -0.04 -5.42 -6.38
N SER A 176 0.72 -6.48 -6.09
CA SER A 176 0.20 -7.80 -5.69
C SER A 176 -0.40 -7.84 -4.27
N ALA A 177 -0.14 -6.83 -3.44
CA ALA A 177 -0.66 -6.71 -2.08
C ALA A 177 -1.66 -5.56 -1.94
N SER A 178 -2.11 -4.96 -3.04
CA SER A 178 -3.03 -3.81 -3.00
C SER A 178 -4.32 -4.12 -2.23
N ASP A 179 -4.84 -5.34 -2.36
CA ASP A 179 -6.02 -5.78 -1.60
C ASP A 179 -5.72 -5.89 -0.10
N VAL A 180 -4.57 -6.45 0.30
CA VAL A 180 -4.14 -6.51 1.72
C VAL A 180 -4.00 -5.08 2.29
N ILE A 181 -3.37 -4.18 1.54
CA ILE A 181 -3.10 -2.80 1.98
C ILE A 181 -4.41 -2.02 2.20
N LYS A 182 -5.39 -2.20 1.31
CA LYS A 182 -6.72 -1.58 1.43
C LYS A 182 -7.45 -1.99 2.71
N HIS A 183 -7.28 -3.23 3.19
CA HIS A 183 -7.99 -3.72 4.37
C HIS A 183 -7.46 -3.13 5.68
N VAL A 184 -6.18 -2.78 5.77
CA VAL A 184 -5.59 -2.22 7.00
C VAL A 184 -5.78 -0.70 7.09
N ASP A 185 -5.98 -0.02 5.94
CA ASP A 185 -6.20 1.43 5.75
C ASP A 185 -5.09 2.37 6.28
N PHE A 186 -4.29 1.95 7.28
CA PHE A 186 -3.18 2.70 7.90
C PHE A 186 -3.54 4.12 8.33
N ALA A 187 -4.84 4.42 8.47
CA ALA A 187 -5.37 5.77 8.60
C ALA A 187 -4.83 6.73 7.51
N TYR A 188 -4.79 6.29 6.25
CA TYR A 188 -4.19 7.04 5.15
C TYR A 188 -4.79 8.44 5.01
N ASP A 189 -6.09 8.61 5.23
CA ASP A 189 -6.77 9.91 5.26
C ASP A 189 -6.15 10.92 6.24
N TRP A 190 -5.57 10.43 7.34
CA TRP A 190 -4.88 11.28 8.31
C TRP A 190 -3.52 11.73 7.76
N TRP A 191 -2.78 10.82 7.16
CA TRP A 191 -1.44 11.08 6.61
C TRP A 191 -1.48 11.93 5.34
N ARG A 192 -2.42 11.62 4.45
CA ARG A 192 -2.53 12.15 3.10
C ARG A 192 -2.32 13.67 3.00
N PRO A 193 -3.04 14.54 3.73
CA PRO A 193 -2.84 15.98 3.61
C PRO A 193 -1.45 16.45 4.08
N ALA A 194 -0.90 15.85 5.14
CA ALA A 194 0.42 16.21 5.65
C ALA A 194 1.54 15.76 4.69
N LEU A 195 1.42 14.54 4.14
CA LEU A 195 2.33 14.02 3.12
C LEU A 195 2.26 14.85 1.83
N LEU A 196 1.06 15.22 1.38
CA LEU A 196 0.86 16.09 0.21
C LEU A 196 1.54 17.46 0.39
N LEU A 197 1.45 18.06 1.58
CA LEU A 197 2.12 19.34 1.85
C LEU A 197 3.64 19.20 1.68
N ILE A 198 4.27 18.24 2.35
CA ILE A 198 5.72 18.05 2.24
C ILE A 198 6.12 17.65 0.81
N ALA A 199 5.35 16.78 0.16
CA ALA A 199 5.59 16.36 -1.21
C ALA A 199 5.53 17.53 -2.19
N GLN A 200 4.53 18.41 -2.04
CA GLN A 200 4.43 19.61 -2.85
C GLN A 200 5.63 20.52 -2.59
N MET A 201 5.95 20.82 -1.33
CA MET A 201 7.12 21.63 -0.96
C MET A 201 8.44 21.07 -1.53
N GLN A 202 8.58 19.74 -1.55
CA GLN A 202 9.73 19.06 -2.16
C GLN A 202 9.83 19.33 -3.66
N VAL A 203 8.71 19.26 -4.39
CA VAL A 203 8.65 19.58 -5.82
C VAL A 203 9.02 21.06 -6.05
N GLU A 204 8.45 21.99 -5.29
CA GLU A 204 8.76 23.43 -5.43
C GLU A 204 10.22 23.74 -5.11
N HIS A 205 10.84 23.00 -4.18
CA HIS A 205 12.26 23.13 -3.86
C HIS A 205 13.15 22.63 -5.00
N ARG A 206 12.78 21.49 -5.60
CA ARG A 206 13.49 20.93 -6.77
C ARG A 206 13.42 21.85 -7.99
N GLU A 207 12.27 22.47 -8.24
CA GLU A 207 12.10 23.44 -9.34
C GLU A 207 13.04 24.65 -9.19
N ARG A 208 13.30 25.08 -7.95
CA ARG A 208 14.18 26.22 -7.64
C ARG A 208 15.67 25.90 -7.73
N HIS A 209 16.06 24.63 -7.64
CA HIS A 209 17.46 24.21 -7.54
C HIS A 209 17.80 23.14 -8.60
N PRO A 210 18.29 23.54 -9.78
CA PRO A 210 18.60 22.61 -10.88
C PRO A 210 19.59 21.49 -10.53
N GLU A 211 20.54 21.77 -9.62
CA GLU A 211 21.52 20.80 -9.10
C GLU A 211 20.88 19.56 -8.46
N ILE A 212 19.67 19.69 -7.90
CA ILE A 212 18.92 18.54 -7.37
C ILE A 212 18.62 17.55 -8.50
N GLY A 213 18.27 18.04 -9.70
CA GLY A 213 18.03 17.18 -10.87
C GLY A 213 19.28 16.44 -11.35
N GLU A 214 20.47 17.00 -11.11
CA GLU A 214 21.75 16.39 -11.46
C GLU A 214 22.10 15.26 -10.50
N TYR A 215 22.08 15.54 -9.18
CA TYR A 215 22.59 14.63 -8.15
C TYR A 215 21.53 13.73 -7.49
N CYS A 216 20.25 14.12 -7.50
CA CYS A 216 19.17 13.37 -6.86
C CYS A 216 18.25 12.74 -7.92
N LYS A 217 18.42 11.43 -8.15
CA LYS A 217 17.59 10.65 -9.09
C LYS A 217 16.40 9.93 -8.45
N GLY A 218 16.23 10.07 -7.13
CA GLY A 218 15.12 9.47 -6.39
C GLY A 218 13.76 9.96 -6.89
N ARG A 219 12.74 9.09 -6.79
CA ARG A 219 11.36 9.49 -7.06
C ARG A 219 10.90 10.49 -6.00
N PRO A 220 10.26 11.61 -6.38
CA PRO A 220 9.70 12.55 -5.43
C PRO A 220 8.56 11.90 -4.65
N VAL A 221 8.35 12.36 -3.42
CA VAL A 221 7.31 11.84 -2.52
C VAL A 221 5.92 11.99 -3.15
N ILE A 222 5.71 12.98 -4.03
CA ILE A 222 4.43 13.20 -4.71
C ILE A 222 4.00 11.99 -5.55
N GLU A 223 4.93 11.28 -6.20
CA GLU A 223 4.60 10.07 -6.97
C GLU A 223 4.14 8.93 -6.06
N THR A 224 4.73 8.81 -4.87
CA THR A 224 4.30 7.84 -3.85
C THR A 224 2.88 8.14 -3.41
N VAL A 225 2.58 9.40 -3.06
CA VAL A 225 1.25 9.81 -2.60
C VAL A 225 0.20 9.61 -3.69
N GLN A 226 0.49 9.93 -4.95
CA GLN A 226 -0.43 9.70 -6.07
C GLN A 226 -0.73 8.21 -6.29
N ARG A 227 0.24 7.32 -6.07
CA ARG A 227 0.00 5.87 -6.14
C ARG A 227 -0.84 5.38 -4.97
N LEU A 228 -0.57 5.87 -3.76
CA LEU A 228 -1.37 5.54 -2.58
C LEU A 228 -2.81 6.04 -2.72
N ASP A 229 -3.01 7.21 -3.33
CA ASP A 229 -4.35 7.70 -3.66
C ASP A 229 -5.13 6.66 -4.48
N VAL A 230 -4.53 6.07 -5.52
CA VAL A 230 -5.17 5.00 -6.29
C VAL A 230 -5.45 3.76 -5.43
N VAL A 231 -4.49 3.35 -4.59
CA VAL A 231 -4.64 2.17 -3.72
C VAL A 231 -5.79 2.35 -2.74
N PHE A 232 -5.92 3.51 -2.11
CA PHE A 232 -6.95 3.81 -1.11
C PHE A 232 -8.25 4.40 -1.72
N GLY A 233 -8.35 4.47 -3.05
CA GLY A 233 -9.58 4.88 -3.75
C GLY A 233 -9.80 6.39 -3.84
N HIS A 234 -8.79 7.21 -3.55
CA HIS A 234 -8.82 8.63 -3.83
C HIS A 234 -8.51 8.94 -5.30
N LYS A 235 -9.01 10.08 -5.79
CA LYS A 235 -8.55 10.65 -7.05
C LYS A 235 -7.16 11.29 -6.83
N PRO A 236 -6.11 10.85 -7.55
CA PRO A 236 -4.79 11.47 -7.43
C PRO A 236 -4.82 12.94 -7.83
N LEU A 237 -4.26 13.79 -6.97
CA LEU A 237 -4.08 15.20 -7.27
C LEU A 237 -2.80 15.39 -8.09
N THR A 238 -2.91 16.03 -9.24
CA THR A 238 -1.81 16.08 -10.23
C THR A 238 -1.26 17.47 -10.46
N SER A 239 -2.03 18.51 -10.13
CA SER A 239 -1.61 19.90 -10.32
C SER A 239 -1.34 20.59 -8.99
N ARG A 240 -0.35 21.49 -8.98
CA ARG A 240 -0.03 22.38 -7.85
C ARG A 240 -1.28 23.07 -7.28
N ASN A 241 -2.12 23.62 -8.17
CA ASN A 241 -3.32 24.37 -7.77
C ASN A 241 -4.36 23.46 -7.11
N GLU A 242 -4.55 22.25 -7.63
CA GLU A 242 -5.48 21.26 -7.05
C GLU A 242 -5.01 20.83 -5.65
N ILE A 243 -3.71 20.58 -5.48
CA ILE A 243 -3.12 20.23 -4.18
C ILE A 243 -3.32 21.36 -3.17
N TRP A 244 -2.95 22.60 -3.50
CA TRP A 244 -3.12 23.71 -2.57
C TRP A 244 -4.58 24.02 -2.26
N ALA A 245 -5.48 23.90 -3.25
CA ALA A 245 -6.91 24.07 -3.03
C ALA A 245 -7.49 22.99 -2.10
N TYR A 246 -7.01 21.74 -2.23
CA TYR A 246 -7.35 20.66 -1.32
C TYR A 246 -6.84 20.95 0.10
N LEU A 247 -5.55 21.27 0.26
CA LEU A 247 -4.94 21.52 1.57
C LEU A 247 -5.59 22.70 2.30
N ALA A 248 -5.88 23.80 1.60
CA ALA A 248 -6.49 25.00 2.17
C ALA A 248 -7.88 24.76 2.77
N LYS A 249 -8.64 23.80 2.23
CA LYS A 249 -9.99 23.47 2.69
C LYS A 249 -10.02 22.26 3.63
N HIS A 250 -8.91 21.56 3.79
CA HIS A 250 -8.89 20.29 4.50
C HIS A 250 -9.03 20.49 6.02
N PRO A 251 -10.03 19.88 6.69
CA PRO A 251 -10.32 20.14 8.11
C PRO A 251 -9.14 19.88 9.04
N LYS A 252 -8.32 18.85 8.77
CA LYS A 252 -7.11 18.58 9.58
C LYS A 252 -6.05 19.65 9.42
N MET A 253 -5.86 20.20 8.22
CA MET A 253 -4.87 21.25 7.99
C MET A 253 -5.26 22.51 8.76
N ILE A 254 -6.56 22.87 8.70
CA ILE A 254 -7.13 23.95 9.48
C ILE A 254 -6.97 23.68 10.98
N GLY A 255 -7.32 22.47 11.45
CA GLY A 255 -7.21 22.07 12.85
C GLY A 255 -5.77 22.05 13.39
N PHE A 256 -4.78 21.78 12.55
CA PHE A 256 -3.36 21.88 12.93
C PHE A 256 -2.83 23.32 12.91
N GLY A 257 -3.61 24.27 12.40
CA GLY A 257 -3.22 25.67 12.30
C GLY A 257 -2.34 25.94 11.08
N MET A 258 -2.75 25.46 9.90
CA MET A 258 -1.97 25.64 8.67
C MET A 258 -1.62 27.12 8.42
N ASP A 259 -0.35 27.38 8.13
CA ASP A 259 0.18 28.73 7.87
C ASP A 259 -0.57 29.42 6.71
N ALA A 260 -1.02 30.66 6.92
CA ALA A 260 -1.63 31.46 5.88
C ALA A 260 -0.65 31.75 4.71
N CYS A 261 0.66 31.65 4.95
CA CYS A 261 1.66 31.76 3.88
C CYS A 261 1.64 30.59 2.88
N PHE A 262 0.92 29.49 3.17
CA PHE A 262 0.68 28.43 2.19
C PHE A 262 -0.41 28.78 1.18
N SER A 263 -1.37 29.64 1.53
CA SER A 263 -2.44 30.08 0.63
C SER A 263 -2.07 31.30 -0.21
N ALA A 264 -0.97 31.98 0.10
CA ALA A 264 -0.42 33.03 -0.74
C ALA A 264 0.22 32.41 -1.99
N ALA A 265 -0.34 32.70 -3.16
CA ALA A 265 0.25 32.32 -4.44
C ALA A 265 1.70 32.83 -4.55
N PRO A 266 2.61 32.12 -5.24
CA PRO A 266 3.99 32.57 -5.43
C PRO A 266 4.00 33.79 -6.35
N GLY A 267 3.83 34.98 -5.76
CA GLY A 267 3.75 36.25 -6.49
C GLY A 267 3.73 37.51 -5.61
N GLU A 268 3.35 37.43 -4.33
CA GLU A 268 3.16 38.63 -3.50
C GLU A 268 4.18 38.84 -2.37
N ALA A 269 5.16 37.94 -2.20
CA ALA A 269 6.20 38.09 -1.16
C ALA A 269 7.31 39.12 -1.52
N GLY A 270 7.19 39.85 -2.63
CA GLY A 270 8.23 40.74 -3.16
C GLY A 270 8.01 42.24 -2.98
N SER A 271 6.89 42.71 -2.41
CA SER A 271 6.56 44.14 -2.42
C SER A 271 5.92 44.65 -1.13
N THR A 272 6.59 44.52 0.01
CA THR A 272 6.47 45.49 1.12
C THR A 272 7.58 45.26 2.15
N ARG A 273 8.76 45.84 1.90
CA ARG A 273 9.68 46.32 2.95
C ARG A 273 10.67 47.32 2.36
N LYS A 274 10.16 48.52 2.09
CA LYS A 274 10.94 49.76 2.03
C LYS A 274 10.05 50.92 2.51
N SER A 275 10.18 51.23 3.80
CA SER A 275 10.22 52.58 4.38
C SER A 275 10.60 52.44 5.84
#